data_AF-A0A7S2IAK4-F1
#
_entry.id   AF-A0A7S2IAK4-F1
#
_cell.length_a   1.000
_cell.length_b   1.000
_cell.length_c   1.000
_cell.angle_alpha   90.00
_cell.angle_beta   90.00
_cell.angle_gamma   90.00
#
_symmetry.space_group_name_H-M   'P 1'
#
loop_
_entity.id
_entity.type
_entity.pdbx_description
1 polymer ?
#
loop_
_entity_poly.entity_id
_entity_poly.type
_entity_poly.pdbx_seq_one_letter_code
_entity_poly.pdbx_strand_id
1 'polypeptide(L)'
;LSWMQSVGLPVDVVAATSAIQACHNASQWAEAVALLSDMRAGSIALNEISYSYAMSACATSSEWAHAIALLRDIVGSSALSPSIVTFGAALCACHRAAQWPGALAVL
;
A
#
# COMPACT_ATOMS: atom_id res chain seq x y z
N LEU A 1 8.53 -12.89 -10.80
CA LEU A 1 9.36 -11.71 -10.48
C LEU A 1 10.87 -11.98 -10.52
N SER A 2 11.32 -13.23 -10.62
CA SER A 2 12.74 -13.63 -10.68
C SER A 2 13.52 -13.16 -11.93
N TRP A 3 12.84 -12.84 -13.04
CA TRP A 3 13.50 -12.39 -14.28
C TRP A 3 13.99 -10.94 -14.25
N MET A 4 13.48 -10.11 -13.33
CA MET A 4 13.92 -8.71 -13.19
C MET A 4 15.27 -8.60 -12.47
N GLN A 5 15.60 -9.56 -11.59
CA GLN A 5 16.90 -9.60 -10.92
C GLN A 5 18.05 -10.00 -11.88
N SER A 6 17.76 -10.76 -12.94
CA SER A 6 18.76 -11.20 -13.92
C SER A 6 19.21 -10.13 -14.92
N VAL A 7 18.55 -8.97 -14.96
CA VAL A 7 18.87 -7.90 -15.93
C VAL A 7 19.77 -6.79 -15.34
N GLY A 8 20.11 -6.85 -14.04
CA GLY A 8 21.02 -5.86 -13.43
C GLY A 8 20.51 -4.42 -13.44
N LEU A 9 19.24 -4.20 -13.78
CA LEU A 9 18.56 -2.93 -13.56
C LEU A 9 18.24 -2.86 -12.07
N PRO A 10 18.63 -1.80 -11.34
CA PRO A 10 18.18 -1.62 -9.98
C PRO A 10 16.65 -1.69 -10.02
N VAL A 11 16.05 -2.51 -9.16
CA VAL A 11 14.59 -2.49 -8.98
C VAL A 11 14.29 -1.13 -8.37
N ASP A 12 14.11 -0.15 -9.25
CA ASP A 12 13.96 1.24 -8.88
C ASP A 12 12.57 1.41 -8.27
N VAL A 13 12.47 2.33 -7.32
CA VAL A 13 11.23 2.67 -6.62
C VAL A 13 10.10 2.91 -7.62
N VAL A 14 10.43 3.45 -8.80
CA VAL A 14 9.50 3.68 -9.92
C VAL A 14 8.90 2.38 -10.45
N ALA A 15 9.71 1.34 -10.71
CA ALA A 15 9.23 0.09 -11.28
C ALA A 15 8.33 -0.67 -10.31
N ALA A 16 8.72 -0.68 -9.03
CA ALA A 16 7.94 -1.34 -8.00
C ALA A 16 6.65 -0.56 -7.65
N THR A 17 6.70 0.78 -7.63
CA THR A 17 5.50 1.61 -7.49
C THR A 17 4.56 1.43 -8.67
N SER A 18 5.08 1.28 -9.89
CA SER A 18 4.29 0.99 -11.09
C SER A 18 3.61 -0.38 -11.00
N ALA A 19 4.29 -1.39 -10.47
CA ALA A 19 3.71 -2.71 -10.22
C ALA A 19 2.57 -2.64 -9.19
N ILE A 20 2.76 -1.92 -8.08
CA ILE A 20 1.70 -1.69 -7.09
C ILE A 20 0.51 -0.94 -7.70
N GLN A 21 0.76 0.05 -8.56
CA GLN A 21 -0.28 0.77 -9.29
C GLN A 21 -1.08 -0.15 -10.23
N ALA A 22 -0.42 -1.10 -10.90
CA ALA A 22 -1.09 -2.11 -11.71
C ALA A 22 -1.97 -3.03 -10.86
N CYS A 23 -1.47 -3.50 -9.71
CA CYS A 23 -2.26 -4.27 -8.74
C CYS A 23 -3.46 -3.48 -8.21
N HIS A 24 -3.31 -2.18 -7.96
CA HIS A 24 -4.40 -1.28 -7.61
C HIS A 24 -5.48 -1.26 -8.70
N ASN A 25 -5.11 -1.05 -9.96
CA ASN A 25 -6.05 -1.02 -11.07
C ASN A 25 -6.78 -2.37 -11.25
N ALA A 26 -6.10 -3.47 -10.93
CA ALA A 26 -6.66 -4.82 -10.95
C ALA A 26 -7.43 -5.20 -9.67
N SER A 27 -7.48 -4.33 -8.65
CA SER A 27 -8.04 -4.63 -7.32
C SER A 27 -7.44 -5.89 -6.66
N GLN A 28 -6.16 -6.14 -6.92
CA GLN A 28 -5.37 -7.25 -6.37
C GLN A 28 -4.62 -6.78 -5.13
N TRP A 29 -5.36 -6.54 -4.04
CA TRP A 29 -4.80 -6.04 -2.78
C TRP A 29 -3.68 -6.93 -2.22
N ALA A 30 -3.83 -8.27 -2.30
CA ALA A 30 -2.88 -9.21 -1.72
C ALA A 30 -1.51 -9.12 -2.41
N GLU A 31 -1.51 -8.98 -3.74
CA GLU A 31 -0.29 -8.80 -4.53
C GLU A 31 0.34 -7.43 -4.29
N ALA A 32 -0.47 -6.38 -4.14
CA ALA A 32 0.02 -5.04 -3.79
C ALA A 32 0.72 -5.02 -2.42
N VAL A 33 0.16 -5.69 -1.41
CA VAL A 33 0.74 -5.81 -0.07
C VAL A 33 2.00 -6.69 -0.06
N ALA A 34 1.99 -7.79 -0.83
CA ALA A 34 3.16 -8.65 -0.99
C ALA A 34 4.33 -7.88 -1.65
N LEU A 35 4.06 -7.12 -2.71
CA LEU A 35 5.07 -6.28 -3.37
C LEU A 35 5.64 -5.22 -2.43
N LEU A 36 4.81 -4.58 -1.60
CA LEU A 36 5.25 -3.66 -0.56
C LEU A 36 6.21 -4.32 0.44
N SER A 37 5.90 -5.56 0.82
CA SER A 37 6.71 -6.35 1.75
C SER A 37 8.04 -6.77 1.13
N ASP A 38 8.02 -7.18 -0.15
CA ASP A 38 9.21 -7.52 -0.92
C ASP A 38 10.14 -6.31 -1.11
N MET A 39 9.58 -5.13 -1.38
CA MET A 39 10.36 -3.88 -1.44
C MET A 39 11.04 -3.57 -0.11
N ARG A 40 10.32 -3.73 1.01
CA ARG A 40 10.87 -3.54 2.36
C ARG A 40 12.00 -4.53 2.64
N ALA A 41 11.81 -5.81 2.30
CA ALA A 41 12.82 -6.86 2.48
C ALA A 41 14.06 -6.63 1.59
N GLY A 42 13.86 -6.12 0.38
CA GLY A 42 14.92 -5.74 -0.57
C GLY A 42 15.66 -4.46 -0.22
N SER A 43 15.37 -3.82 0.93
CA SER A 43 15.91 -2.50 1.31
C SER A 43 15.64 -1.41 0.28
N ILE A 44 14.58 -1.55 -0.51
CA ILE A 44 14.13 -0.53 -1.46
C ILE A 44 13.36 0.52 -0.66
N ALA A 45 13.74 1.79 -0.83
CA ALA A 45 13.11 2.89 -0.13
C ALA A 45 11.64 3.03 -0.53
N LEU A 46 10.74 2.61 0.36
CA LEU A 46 9.31 2.84 0.21
C LEU A 46 9.01 4.33 0.36
N ASN A 47 8.12 4.84 -0.48
CA ASN A 47 7.63 6.21 -0.41
C ASN A 47 6.12 6.24 -0.13
N GLU A 48 5.60 7.42 0.16
CA GLU A 48 4.18 7.63 0.46
C GLU A 48 3.26 7.18 -0.69
N ILE A 49 3.72 7.32 -1.94
CA ILE A 49 2.98 6.88 -3.13
C ILE A 49 2.81 5.36 -3.17
N SER A 50 3.85 4.58 -2.86
CA SER A 50 3.77 3.12 -2.81
C SER A 50 2.74 2.65 -1.77
N TYR A 51 2.68 3.28 -0.59
CA TYR A 51 1.64 3.00 0.41
C TYR A 51 0.25 3.41 -0.07
N SER A 52 0.13 4.61 -0.65
CA SER A 52 -1.15 5.12 -1.16
C SER A 52 -1.80 4.18 -2.17
N TYR A 53 -1.02 3.65 -3.13
CA TYR A 53 -1.57 2.69 -4.11
C TYR A 53 -1.99 1.36 -3.48
N ALA A 54 -1.20 0.81 -2.56
CA ALA A 54 -1.57 -0.44 -1.89
C ALA A 54 -2.78 -0.27 -0.97
N MET A 55 -2.88 0.85 -0.25
CA MET A 55 -4.04 1.19 0.56
C MET A 55 -5.29 1.39 -0.30
N SER A 56 -5.15 2.05 -1.45
CA SER A 56 -6.23 2.22 -2.41
C SER A 56 -6.69 0.88 -2.99
N ALA A 57 -5.76 -0.04 -3.28
CA ALA A 57 -6.09 -1.41 -3.67
C ALA A 57 -6.88 -2.15 -2.58
N CYS A 58 -6.47 -2.00 -1.31
CA CYS A 58 -7.22 -2.55 -0.18
C CYS A 58 -8.62 -1.93 -0.09
N ALA A 59 -8.76 -0.62 -0.36
CA ALA A 59 -10.06 0.06 -0.35
C ALA A 59 -10.99 -0.41 -1.47
N THR A 60 -10.46 -0.63 -2.68
CA THR A 60 -11.26 -1.14 -3.81
C THR A 60 -11.68 -2.60 -3.59
N SER A 61 -10.89 -3.38 -2.86
CA SER A 61 -11.21 -4.76 -2.48
C SER A 61 -12.00 -4.90 -1.17
N SER A 62 -12.35 -3.81 -0.49
CA SER A 62 -13.02 -3.80 0.83
C SER A 62 -12.22 -4.45 1.97
N GLU A 63 -10.90 -4.50 1.83
CA GLU A 63 -9.94 -5.05 2.80
C GLU A 63 -9.50 -3.98 3.80
N TRP A 64 -10.47 -3.53 4.61
CA TRP A 64 -10.27 -2.46 5.59
C TRP A 64 -9.16 -2.76 6.62
N ALA A 65 -9.03 -4.02 7.07
CA ALA A 65 -8.04 -4.40 8.07
C ALA A 65 -6.59 -4.18 7.56
N HIS A 66 -6.33 -4.56 6.31
CA HIS A 66 -5.04 -4.36 5.66
C HIS A 66 -4.79 -2.87 5.37
N ALA A 67 -5.81 -2.12 4.96
CA ALA A 67 -5.70 -0.67 4.78
C ALA A 67 -5.31 0.05 6.08
N ILE A 68 -5.93 -0.30 7.22
CA ILE A 68 -5.59 0.28 8.53
C ILE A 68 -4.18 -0.14 8.96
N ALA A 69 -3.80 -1.41 8.75
CA ALA A 69 -2.45 -1.87 9.09
C ALA A 69 -1.38 -1.08 8.34
N LEU A 70 -1.57 -0.86 7.03
CA LEU A 70 -0.69 -0.03 6.22
C LEU A 70 -0.64 1.44 6.68
N LEU A 71 -1.78 2.00 7.09
CA LEU A 71 -1.82 3.35 7.65
C LEU A 71 -1.02 3.45 8.95
N ARG A 72 -1.14 2.44 9.83
CA ARG A 72 -0.38 2.40 11.08
C ARG A 72 1.11 2.25 10.82
N ASP A 73 1.49 1.48 9.81
CA ASP A 73 2.88 1.35 9.37
C ASP A 73 3.47 2.68 8.90
N ILE A 74 2.73 3.48 8.12
CA ILE A 74 3.22 4.80 7.68
C ILE A 74 3.24 5.83 8.82
N VAL A 75 2.26 5.80 9.74
CA VAL A 75 2.22 6.67 10.93
C VAL A 75 3.36 6.35 11.91
N GLY A 76 3.71 5.06 12.06
CA GLY A 76 4.81 4.62 12.91
C GLY A 76 6.20 4.84 12.29
N SER A 77 6.27 5.19 11.02
CA SER A 77 7.54 5.46 10.33
C SER A 77 8.01 6.89 10.60
N SER A 78 9.26 7.06 11.03
CA SER A 78 9.88 8.38 11.18
C SER A 78 10.28 9.03 9.86
N ALA A 79 10.26 8.26 8.75
CA ALA A 79 10.72 8.71 7.44
C ALA A 79 9.58 9.14 6.51
N LEU A 80 8.32 8.83 6.85
CA LEU A 80 7.16 9.07 6.01
C LEU A 80 6.07 9.80 6.81
N SER A 81 5.40 10.74 6.17
CA SER A 81 4.22 11.39 6.74
C SER A 81 2.98 10.85 6.03
N PRO A 82 1.97 10.35 6.76
CA PRO A 82 0.68 10.04 6.15
C PRO A 82 0.09 11.30 5.52
N SER A 83 -0.51 11.13 4.34
CA SER A 83 -1.20 12.21 3.61
C SER A 83 -2.71 12.05 3.67
N ILE A 84 -3.44 13.08 3.26
CA ILE A 84 -4.90 13.02 3.12
C ILE A 84 -5.36 11.86 2.22
N VAL A 85 -4.53 11.44 1.26
CA VAL A 85 -4.83 10.32 0.37
C VAL A 85 -4.78 9.00 1.13
N THR A 86 -3.76 8.79 1.98
CA THR A 86 -3.66 7.59 2.82
C THR A 86 -4.81 7.48 3.83
N PHE A 87 -5.17 8.58 4.51
CA PHE A 87 -6.34 8.61 5.40
C PHE A 87 -7.65 8.37 4.64
N GLY A 88 -7.82 9.03 3.49
CA GLY A 88 -9.00 8.87 2.64
C GLY A 88 -9.17 7.42 2.15
N ALA A 89 -8.08 6.76 1.74
CA ALA A 89 -8.12 5.36 1.33
C ALA A 89 -8.53 4.43 2.48
N ALA A 90 -8.00 4.62 3.69
CA ALA A 90 -8.38 3.83 4.86
C ALA A 90 -9.87 4.03 5.23
N LEU A 91 -10.35 5.28 5.22
CA LEU A 91 -11.76 5.60 5.47
C LEU A 91 -12.68 5.00 4.40
N CYS A 92 -12.31 5.11 3.12
CA CYS A 92 -13.04 4.49 2.02
C CYS A 92 -13.11 2.96 2.16
N ALA A 93 -12.00 2.32 2.55
CA ALA A 93 -11.97 0.88 2.80
C ALA A 93 -12.95 0.49 3.92
N CYS A 94 -12.92 1.23 5.05
CA CYS A 94 -13.82 0.98 6.18
C CYS A 94 -15.29 1.22 5.83
N HIS A 95 -15.58 2.27 5.06
CA HIS A 95 -16.93 2.58 4.59
C HIS A 95 -17.48 1.46 3.69
N ARG A 96 -16.69 1.01 2.71
CA ARG A 96 -17.10 -0.04 1.76
C ARG A 96 -17.22 -1.41 2.43
N ALA A 97 -16.43 -1.69 3.46
CA ALA A 97 -16.55 -2.90 4.26
C ALA A 97 -17.69 -2.87 5.30
N ALA A 98 -18.45 -1.77 5.40
CA ALA A 98 -19.42 -1.51 6.48
C ALA A 98 -18.83 -1.58 7.90
N GLN A 99 -17.52 -1.35 8.03
CA GLN A 99 -16.77 -1.47 9.29
C GLN A 99 -16.46 -0.09 9.87
N TRP A 100 -17.53 0.58 10.32
CA TRP A 100 -17.43 1.90 10.97
C TRP A 100 -16.57 1.93 12.25
N PRO A 101 -16.44 0.87 13.07
CA PRO A 101 -15.54 0.91 14.23
C PRO A 101 -14.07 1.05 13.82
N GLY A 102 -13.69 0.42 12.70
CA GLY A 102 -12.36 0.57 12.11
C GLY A 102 -12.10 1.99 11.59
N ALA A 103 -13.12 2.64 11.02
CA ALA A 103 -13.02 4.04 10.58
C ALA A 103 -12.77 5.00 11.74
N LEU A 104 -13.40 4.78 12.90
CA LEU A 104 -13.17 5.60 14.10
C LEU A 104 -11.77 5.42 14.69
N ALA A 105 -11.14 4.26 14.50
CA ALA A 105 -9.77 4.04 14.95
C ALA A 105 -8.72 4.79 14.11
N VAL A 106 -9.14 5.36 12.97
CA VAL A 106 -8.29 6.10 12.02
C VAL A 106 -8.42 7.62 12.21
N LEU A 107 -9.50 8.09 12.85
CA LEU A 107 -9.74 9.51 13.19
C LEU A 107 -9.09 9.87 14.54
#